data_AF-A0A8S0UQ97-F1
#
_entry.id   AF-A0A8S0UQ97-F1
#
_cell.length_a   1.000
_cell.length_b   1.000
_cell.length_c   1.000
_cell.angle_alpha   90.00
_cell.angle_beta   90.00
_cell.angle_gamma   90.00
#
_symmetry.space_group_name_H-M   'P 1'
#
loop_
_entity.id
_entity.type
_entity.pdbx_description
1 polymer ?
#
loop_
_entity_poly.entity_id
_entity_poly.type
_entity_poly.pdbx_seq_one_letter_code
_entity_poly.pdbx_strand_id
1 'polypeptide(L)'
;MHIEKNVFDNIFNTIMDIKGKTKDNFKARKDLKLYCNRPELHVNEDERGKLFMPKASYSLTIEQKREVCNCIRNLRMLDGYASNISHCVKGDCEFYEIKSHDCHIFMQRLLPIAFKDLLSKPIWEALIELSHFFRDICSTVLRVKDMEQLEQNIVVILCKLEKIFPPGFFDSIEHLSIHLAYKAKVGGRVQYCWMHPFERFLHHLKKKVKNRAHVEASIVEAYLVEETSTFCSLYFDQHVETRLNRVLRNDDGGFVNPKGRLSIFTHSG
;
A
#
# COMPACT_ATOMS: atom_id res chain seq x y z
N MET A 1 1.33 1.54 -13.71
CA MET A 1 -0.12 1.45 -13.52
C MET A 1 -0.42 1.32 -12.03
N HIS A 2 -1.34 2.12 -11.48
CA HIS A 2 -1.63 2.19 -10.04
C HIS A 2 -2.63 1.13 -9.56
N ILE A 3 -2.64 -0.09 -10.12
CA ILE A 3 -3.65 -1.11 -9.77
C ILE A 3 -3.62 -1.40 -8.28
N GLU A 4 -2.46 -1.78 -7.73
CA GLU A 4 -2.35 -2.14 -6.31
C GLU A 4 -2.82 -1.00 -5.40
N LYS A 5 -2.40 0.24 -5.70
CA LYS A 5 -2.84 1.42 -4.95
C LYS A 5 -4.37 1.58 -5.00
N ASN A 6 -4.95 1.48 -6.18
CA ASN A 6 -6.39 1.68 -6.35
C ASN A 6 -7.20 0.57 -5.66
N VAL A 7 -6.77 -0.69 -5.78
CA VAL A 7 -7.36 -1.83 -5.07
C VAL A 7 -7.25 -1.62 -3.56
N PHE A 8 -6.07 -1.24 -3.07
CA PHE A 8 -5.86 -0.92 -1.67
C PHE A 8 -6.79 0.21 -1.20
N ASP A 9 -6.83 1.33 -1.94
CA ASP A 9 -7.66 2.49 -1.61
C ASP A 9 -9.14 2.08 -1.55
N ASN A 10 -9.63 1.30 -2.52
CA ASN A 10 -11.01 0.86 -2.54
C ASN A 10 -11.34 -0.06 -1.35
N ILE A 11 -10.47 -1.00 -1.00
CA ILE A 11 -10.63 -1.86 0.18
C ILE A 11 -10.63 -1.03 1.45
N PHE A 12 -9.59 -0.24 1.64
CA PHE A 12 -9.36 0.51 2.86
C PHE A 12 -10.47 1.54 3.09
N ASN A 13 -10.84 2.31 2.05
CA ASN A 13 -11.90 3.32 2.14
C ASN A 13 -13.28 2.70 2.40
N THR A 14 -13.53 1.48 1.92
CA THR A 14 -14.80 0.78 2.11
C THR A 14 -14.90 0.19 3.53
N ILE A 15 -13.84 -0.45 4.03
CA ILE A 15 -13.79 -1.00 5.40
C ILE A 15 -13.83 0.13 6.44
N MET A 16 -13.07 1.19 6.21
CA MET A 16 -13.03 2.36 7.08
C MET A 16 -14.23 3.29 6.88
N ASP A 17 -15.14 2.97 5.95
CA ASP A 17 -16.33 3.76 5.62
C ASP A 17 -16.04 5.26 5.58
N ILE A 18 -15.11 5.63 4.68
CA ILE A 18 -14.67 7.02 4.52
C ILE A 18 -15.65 7.75 3.61
N LYS A 19 -16.27 8.81 4.14
CA LYS A 19 -17.27 9.61 3.45
C LYS A 19 -16.73 10.11 2.09
N GLY A 20 -17.47 9.81 1.02
CA GLY A 20 -17.14 10.22 -0.34
C GLY A 20 -16.09 9.35 -1.05
N LYS A 21 -15.46 8.39 -0.36
CA LYS A 21 -14.47 7.46 -0.94
C LYS A 21 -14.88 5.99 -0.84
N THR A 22 -15.76 5.65 0.10
CA THR A 22 -16.30 4.29 0.23
C THR A 22 -17.00 3.85 -1.04
N LYS A 23 -16.78 2.59 -1.45
CA LYS A 23 -17.52 1.96 -2.55
C LYS A 23 -18.88 1.43 -2.11
N ASP A 24 -19.13 1.44 -0.80
CA ASP A 24 -20.43 1.12 -0.24
C ASP A 24 -21.31 2.38 -0.13
N ASN A 25 -22.15 2.59 -1.13
CA ASN A 25 -23.03 3.75 -1.22
C ASN A 25 -24.47 3.35 -1.58
N PHE A 26 -25.40 4.29 -1.48
CA PHE A 26 -26.83 4.03 -1.75
C PHE A 26 -27.10 3.42 -3.13
N LYS A 27 -26.33 3.79 -4.17
CA LYS A 27 -26.49 3.20 -5.51
C LYS A 27 -26.04 1.74 -5.49
N ALA A 28 -24.86 1.48 -4.95
CA ALA A 28 -24.33 0.12 -4.80
C ALA A 28 -25.26 -0.78 -3.96
N ARG A 29 -25.92 -0.25 -2.91
CA ARG A 29 -26.92 -0.99 -2.12
C ARG A 29 -28.24 -1.23 -2.87
N LYS A 30 -28.65 -0.32 -3.76
CA LYS A 30 -29.81 -0.54 -4.65
C LYS A 30 -29.51 -1.62 -5.69
N ASP A 31 -28.32 -1.57 -6.29
CA ASP A 31 -27.85 -2.59 -7.22
C ASP A 31 -27.73 -3.95 -6.54
N LEU A 32 -27.25 -3.97 -5.30
CA LEU A 32 -27.20 -5.17 -4.49
C LEU A 32 -28.59 -5.81 -4.34
N LYS A 33 -29.66 -5.05 -4.09
CA LYS A 33 -31.03 -5.59 -4.03
C LYS A 33 -31.50 -6.20 -5.37
N LEU A 34 -30.99 -5.70 -6.50
CA LEU A 34 -31.36 -6.18 -7.84
C LEU A 34 -30.57 -7.42 -8.25
N TYR A 35 -29.27 -7.45 -7.98
CA TYR A 35 -28.33 -8.43 -8.53
C TYR A 35 -27.80 -9.43 -7.50
N CYS A 36 -27.96 -9.18 -6.19
CA CYS A 36 -27.40 -9.99 -5.12
C CYS A 36 -28.46 -10.35 -4.08
N ASN A 37 -28.48 -11.61 -3.64
CA ASN A 37 -29.37 -12.03 -2.56
C ASN A 37 -28.71 -11.83 -1.19
N ARG A 38 -28.66 -10.58 -0.70
CA ARG A 38 -28.09 -10.19 0.60
C ARG A 38 -29.01 -9.22 1.34
N PRO A 39 -30.15 -9.71 1.86
CA PRO A 39 -31.19 -8.88 2.48
C PRO A 39 -30.69 -8.04 3.65
N GLU A 40 -29.68 -8.52 4.37
CA GLU A 40 -29.03 -7.81 5.49
C GLU A 40 -28.33 -6.51 5.07
N LEU A 41 -28.05 -6.33 3.78
CA LEU A 41 -27.43 -5.13 3.22
C LEU A 41 -28.43 -4.24 2.45
N HIS A 42 -29.71 -4.61 2.36
CA HIS A 42 -30.68 -3.80 1.61
C HIS A 42 -30.93 -2.43 2.26
N VAL A 43 -31.24 -1.43 1.43
CA VAL A 43 -31.71 -0.13 1.92
C VAL A 43 -33.09 -0.31 2.54
N ASN A 44 -33.26 0.16 3.78
CA ASN A 44 -34.50 0.07 4.53
C ASN A 44 -35.13 1.45 4.71
N GLU A 45 -36.43 1.46 5.00
CA GLU A 45 -37.19 2.67 5.36
C GLU A 45 -37.51 2.61 6.85
N ASP A 46 -37.22 3.70 7.55
CA ASP A 46 -37.61 3.89 8.94
C ASP A 46 -39.12 4.20 9.04
N GLU A 47 -39.70 4.18 10.24
CA GLU A 47 -41.14 4.46 10.49
C GLU A 47 -41.60 5.83 9.94
N ARG A 48 -40.65 6.73 9.70
CA ARG A 48 -40.86 8.08 9.15
C ARG A 48 -40.67 8.18 7.63
N GLY A 49 -40.52 7.05 6.94
CA GLY A 49 -40.26 6.98 5.50
C GLY A 49 -38.84 7.40 5.09
N LYS A 50 -37.91 7.55 6.05
CA LYS A 50 -36.52 7.91 5.75
C LYS A 50 -35.72 6.67 5.37
N LEU A 51 -35.11 6.71 4.20
CA LEU A 51 -34.20 5.66 3.73
C LEU A 51 -32.89 5.66 4.53
N PHE A 52 -32.45 4.48 4.97
CA PHE A 52 -31.15 4.28 5.61
C PHE A 52 -30.47 2.99 5.17
N MET A 53 -29.14 2.95 5.29
CA MET A 53 -28.33 1.76 4.99
C MET A 53 -27.98 1.05 6.30
N PRO A 54 -28.33 -0.24 6.46
CA PRO A 54 -27.85 -1.02 7.59
C PRO A 54 -26.32 -1.15 7.51
N LYS A 55 -25.68 -1.14 8.68
CA LYS A 55 -24.24 -1.24 8.79
C LYS A 55 -23.77 -2.59 8.23
N ALA A 56 -22.83 -2.54 7.28
CA ALA A 56 -22.25 -3.75 6.72
C ALA A 56 -21.30 -4.45 7.71
N SER A 57 -21.21 -5.79 7.60
CA SER A 57 -20.27 -6.61 8.37
C SER A 57 -18.80 -6.32 8.08
N TYR A 58 -18.49 -5.76 6.90
CA TYR A 58 -17.14 -5.33 6.52
C TYR A 58 -16.81 -3.89 6.93
N SER A 59 -17.77 -3.13 7.47
CA SER A 59 -17.58 -1.72 7.85
C SER A 59 -17.29 -1.60 9.35
N LEU A 60 -16.23 -0.87 9.70
CA LEU A 60 -15.80 -0.70 11.10
C LEU A 60 -16.68 0.27 11.89
N THR A 61 -16.84 0.03 13.20
CA THR A 61 -17.42 1.03 14.12
C THR A 61 -16.47 2.21 14.30
N ILE A 62 -16.96 3.30 14.90
CA ILE A 62 -16.11 4.45 15.22
C ILE A 62 -14.99 4.04 16.21
N GLU A 63 -15.29 3.19 17.20
CA GLU A 63 -14.27 2.68 18.13
C GLU A 63 -13.20 1.86 17.39
N GLN A 64 -13.62 0.94 16.52
CA GLN A 64 -12.69 0.13 15.72
C GLN A 64 -11.84 0.99 14.77
N LYS A 65 -12.41 2.03 14.16
CA LYS A 65 -11.64 2.98 13.32
C LYS A 65 -10.56 3.70 14.13
N ARG A 66 -10.85 4.06 15.39
CA ARG A 66 -9.86 4.67 16.30
C ARG A 66 -8.73 3.72 16.63
N GLU A 67 -9.01 2.43 16.83
CA GLU A 67 -7.99 1.41 17.05
C GLU A 67 -7.03 1.29 15.86
N VAL A 68 -7.56 1.27 14.62
CA VAL A 68 -6.74 1.28 13.40
C VAL A 68 -5.88 2.55 13.33
N CYS A 69 -6.47 3.72 13.60
CA CYS A 69 -5.74 4.99 13.61
C CYS A 69 -4.61 5.00 14.65
N ASN A 70 -4.88 4.51 15.85
CA ASN A 70 -3.91 4.43 16.94
C ASN A 70 -2.78 3.44 16.61
N CYS A 71 -3.11 2.29 16.03
CA CYS A 71 -2.14 1.31 15.56
C CYS A 71 -1.17 1.95 14.54
N ILE A 72 -1.72 2.62 13.52
CA ILE A 72 -0.92 3.25 12.46
C ILE A 72 -0.12 4.45 12.98
N ARG A 73 -0.67 5.24 13.90
CA ARG A 73 0.04 6.38 14.50
C ARG A 73 1.26 5.94 15.32
N ASN A 74 1.16 4.81 15.99
CA ASN A 74 2.23 4.24 16.83
C ASN A 74 3.18 3.33 16.03
N LEU A 75 2.89 3.04 14.77
CA LEU A 75 3.71 2.19 13.92
C LEU A 75 5.05 2.88 13.63
N ARG A 76 6.15 2.28 14.08
CA ARG A 76 7.50 2.68 13.71
C ARG A 76 8.06 1.71 12.68
N MET A 77 8.60 2.26 11.60
CA MET A 77 9.21 1.51 10.51
C MET A 77 10.69 1.87 10.40
N LEU A 78 11.50 0.89 9.95
CA LEU A 78 12.91 1.11 9.66
C LEU A 78 13.08 2.23 8.63
N ASP A 79 14.14 3.03 8.80
CA ASP A 79 14.41 4.11 7.84
C ASP A 79 14.67 3.55 6.44
N GLY A 80 14.16 4.24 5.43
CA GLY A 80 14.19 3.79 4.04
C GLY A 80 13.18 2.67 3.68
N TYR A 81 12.57 1.99 4.66
CA TYR A 81 11.58 0.94 4.37
C TYR A 81 10.22 1.50 3.96
N ALA A 82 9.67 2.46 4.72
CA ALA A 82 8.42 3.14 4.42
C ALA A 82 8.53 4.63 4.74
N SER A 83 7.59 5.46 4.25
CA SER A 83 7.52 6.84 4.74
C SER A 83 7.02 6.85 6.20
N ASN A 84 7.07 7.99 6.88
CA ASN A 84 6.47 8.08 8.22
C ASN A 84 4.93 8.06 8.09
N ILE A 85 4.38 6.84 8.10
CA ILE A 85 2.96 6.53 7.86
C ILE A 85 2.05 7.20 8.91
N SER A 86 2.57 7.52 10.11
CA SER A 86 1.82 8.24 11.13
C SER A 86 1.24 9.57 10.63
N HIS A 87 1.90 10.23 9.66
CA HIS A 87 1.39 11.46 9.04
C HIS A 87 0.15 11.25 8.16
N CYS A 88 -0.17 10.01 7.77
CA CYS A 88 -1.39 9.71 7.02
C CYS A 88 -2.64 9.75 7.92
N VAL A 89 -2.49 9.75 9.24
CA VAL A 89 -3.59 9.81 10.21
C VAL A 89 -3.78 11.24 10.69
N LYS A 90 -4.98 11.81 10.50
CA LYS A 90 -5.37 13.13 11.00
C LYS A 90 -6.49 12.99 12.03
N GLY A 91 -6.32 13.66 13.17
CA GLY A 91 -7.25 13.52 14.29
C GLY A 91 -7.38 12.06 14.72
N ASP A 92 -8.59 11.66 15.12
CA ASP A 92 -8.83 10.33 15.71
C ASP A 92 -9.32 9.27 14.71
N CYS A 93 -9.85 9.67 13.55
CA CYS A 93 -10.53 8.75 12.62
C CYS A 93 -10.31 9.04 11.12
N GLU A 94 -9.49 10.02 10.73
CA GLU A 94 -9.36 10.43 9.33
C GLU A 94 -8.03 9.98 8.73
N PHE A 95 -8.09 9.41 7.53
CA PHE A 95 -6.92 9.09 6.71
C PHE A 95 -6.82 10.05 5.54
N TYR A 96 -5.63 10.63 5.35
CA TYR A 96 -5.31 11.47 4.21
C TYR A 96 -4.30 10.79 3.29
N GLU A 97 -4.34 11.17 2.01
CA GLU A 97 -3.51 10.72 0.88
C GLU A 97 -2.32 9.83 1.25
N ILE A 98 -2.56 8.52 1.23
CA ILE A 98 -1.51 7.52 1.38
C ILE A 98 -0.77 7.46 0.03
N LYS A 99 0.55 7.60 0.07
CA LYS A 99 1.38 7.54 -1.13
C LYS A 99 1.38 6.12 -1.69
N SER A 100 1.53 5.98 -3.01
CA SER A 100 1.55 4.68 -3.70
C SER A 100 2.46 3.64 -3.05
N HIS A 101 3.65 4.08 -2.60
CA HIS A 101 4.57 3.20 -1.90
C HIS A 101 4.07 2.77 -0.51
N ASP A 102 3.45 3.67 0.24
CA ASP A 102 2.93 3.31 1.56
C ASP A 102 1.73 2.37 1.39
N CYS A 103 0.86 2.60 0.39
CA CYS A 103 -0.19 1.66 -0.02
C CYS A 103 0.38 0.27 -0.33
N HIS A 104 1.50 0.19 -1.03
CA HIS A 104 2.19 -1.08 -1.31
C HIS A 104 2.61 -1.82 -0.03
N ILE A 105 3.23 -1.11 0.91
CA ILE A 105 3.61 -1.67 2.21
C ILE A 105 2.37 -2.12 2.99
N PHE A 106 1.30 -1.33 2.97
CA PHE A 106 0.03 -1.73 3.56
C PHE A 106 -0.50 -3.00 2.93
N MET A 107 -0.64 -3.01 1.62
CA MET A 107 -1.23 -4.12 0.89
C MET A 107 -0.51 -5.43 1.16
N GLN A 108 0.82 -5.42 1.23
CA GLN A 108 1.62 -6.63 1.40
C GLN A 108 1.84 -7.08 2.84
N ARG A 109 1.79 -6.14 3.81
CA ARG A 109 2.24 -6.41 5.18
C ARG A 109 1.25 -5.96 6.25
N LEU A 110 0.73 -4.74 6.15
CA LEU A 110 -0.03 -4.13 7.24
C LEU A 110 -1.53 -4.39 7.15
N LEU A 111 -2.09 -4.60 5.96
CA LEU A 111 -3.54 -4.77 5.76
C LEU A 111 -4.11 -5.92 6.60
N PRO A 112 -3.50 -7.14 6.61
CA PRO A 112 -3.99 -8.21 7.47
C PRO A 112 -3.79 -7.93 8.96
N ILE A 113 -2.71 -7.23 9.33
CA ILE A 113 -2.39 -6.94 10.73
C ILE A 113 -3.36 -5.90 11.29
N ALA A 114 -3.64 -4.85 10.51
CA ALA A 114 -4.51 -3.75 10.90
C ALA A 114 -5.96 -4.18 11.14
N PHE A 115 -6.41 -5.27 10.52
CA PHE A 115 -7.82 -5.70 10.57
C PHE A 115 -8.06 -7.04 11.27
N LYS A 116 -7.03 -7.71 11.79
CA LYS A 116 -7.09 -9.09 12.33
C LYS A 116 -8.20 -9.32 13.34
N ASP A 117 -8.33 -8.43 14.32
CA ASP A 117 -9.29 -8.58 15.43
C ASP A 117 -10.54 -7.69 15.24
N LEU A 118 -10.66 -7.01 14.08
CA LEU A 118 -11.72 -6.03 13.81
C LEU A 118 -12.79 -6.54 12.85
N LEU A 119 -12.42 -7.47 11.96
CA LEU A 119 -13.29 -8.04 10.94
C LEU A 119 -13.63 -9.50 11.25
N SER A 120 -14.75 -9.97 10.71
CA SER A 120 -15.09 -11.39 10.81
C SER A 120 -14.07 -12.24 10.07
N LYS A 121 -13.85 -13.47 10.55
CA LYS A 121 -12.86 -14.40 10.02
C LYS A 121 -12.92 -14.56 8.49
N PRO A 122 -14.09 -14.75 7.85
CA PRO A 122 -14.16 -14.89 6.39
C PRO A 122 -13.70 -13.64 5.62
N ILE A 123 -13.98 -12.45 6.15
CA ILE A 123 -13.57 -11.18 5.53
C ILE A 123 -12.06 -11.02 5.67
N TRP A 124 -11.54 -11.25 6.87
CA TRP A 124 -10.13 -11.14 7.15
C TRP A 124 -9.28 -12.14 6.34
N GLU A 125 -9.74 -13.38 6.20
CA GLU A 125 -9.08 -14.40 5.36
C GLU A 125 -9.01 -13.98 3.88
N ALA A 126 -10.08 -13.40 3.33
CA ALA A 126 -10.07 -12.89 1.95
C ALA A 126 -9.05 -11.75 1.76
N LEU A 127 -8.90 -10.86 2.77
CA LEU A 127 -7.90 -9.80 2.74
C LEU A 127 -6.47 -10.34 2.88
N ILE A 128 -6.26 -11.39 3.69
CA ILE A 128 -4.97 -12.08 3.78
C ILE A 128 -4.57 -12.67 2.43
N GLU A 129 -5.48 -13.41 1.80
CA GLU A 129 -5.18 -14.06 0.52
C GLU A 129 -4.82 -13.03 -0.56
N LEU A 130 -5.56 -11.91 -0.60
CA LEU A 130 -5.25 -10.81 -1.50
C LEU A 130 -3.89 -10.15 -1.17
N SER A 131 -3.60 -9.94 0.11
CA SER A 131 -2.31 -9.41 0.58
C SER A 131 -1.15 -10.32 0.18
N HIS A 132 -1.31 -11.63 0.35
CA HIS A 132 -0.34 -12.64 -0.06
C HIS A 132 -0.17 -12.65 -1.58
N PHE A 133 -1.24 -12.55 -2.36
CA PHE A 133 -1.14 -12.42 -3.82
C PHE A 133 -0.27 -11.24 -4.25
N PHE A 134 -0.52 -10.03 -3.71
CA PHE A 134 0.27 -8.84 -4.05
C PHE A 134 1.72 -8.90 -3.53
N ARG A 135 1.95 -9.59 -2.40
CA ARG A 135 3.30 -9.83 -1.89
C ARG A 135 4.07 -10.79 -2.79
N ASP A 136 3.46 -11.90 -3.16
CA ASP A 136 4.12 -13.01 -3.83
C ASP A 136 4.42 -12.65 -5.30
N ILE A 137 3.55 -11.89 -5.96
CA ILE A 137 3.83 -11.36 -7.31
C ILE A 137 4.97 -10.34 -7.33
N CYS A 138 5.21 -9.65 -6.21
CA CYS A 138 6.32 -8.70 -6.05
C CYS A 138 7.58 -9.35 -5.50
N SER A 139 7.65 -10.70 -5.46
CA SER A 139 8.83 -11.43 -5.02
C SER A 139 10.06 -11.05 -5.84
N THR A 140 11.22 -11.02 -5.17
CA THR A 140 12.52 -10.83 -5.83
C THR A 140 12.87 -12.02 -6.73
N VAL A 141 12.32 -13.20 -6.49
CA VAL A 141 12.51 -14.39 -7.32
C VAL A 141 11.15 -14.82 -7.85
N LEU A 142 10.99 -14.78 -9.17
CA LEU A 142 9.79 -15.27 -9.85
C LEU A 142 10.05 -16.64 -10.43
N ARG A 143 9.21 -17.62 -10.09
CA ARG A 143 9.19 -18.93 -10.74
C ARG A 143 7.92 -19.03 -11.57
N VAL A 144 8.02 -19.61 -12.76
CA VAL A 144 6.87 -19.75 -13.68
C VAL A 144 5.71 -20.50 -13.01
N LYS A 145 6.01 -21.59 -12.30
CA LYS A 145 5.03 -22.38 -11.54
C LYS A 145 4.26 -21.56 -10.50
N ASP A 146 4.96 -20.67 -9.79
CA ASP A 146 4.33 -19.81 -8.78
C ASP A 146 3.38 -18.82 -9.46
N MET A 147 3.76 -18.27 -10.62
CA MET A 147 2.88 -17.36 -11.38
C MET A 147 1.64 -18.07 -11.93
N GLU A 148 1.77 -19.30 -12.42
CA GLU A 148 0.63 -20.13 -12.86
C GLU A 148 -0.33 -20.41 -11.71
N GLN A 149 0.19 -20.68 -10.50
CA GLN A 149 -0.64 -20.83 -9.32
C GLN A 149 -1.32 -19.51 -8.93
N LEU A 150 -0.61 -18.38 -8.99
CA LEU A 150 -1.19 -17.07 -8.69
C LEU A 150 -2.30 -16.68 -9.69
N GLU A 151 -2.16 -17.03 -10.97
CA GLU A 151 -3.20 -16.84 -12.00
C GLU A 151 -4.51 -17.57 -11.64
N GLN A 152 -4.43 -18.76 -11.05
CA GLN A 152 -5.62 -19.49 -10.58
C GLN A 152 -6.16 -18.91 -9.26
N ASN A 153 -5.26 -18.60 -8.32
CA ASN A 153 -5.64 -18.12 -6.99
C ASN A 153 -6.39 -16.79 -7.05
N ILE A 154 -5.94 -15.85 -7.89
CA ILE A 154 -6.54 -14.51 -7.95
C ILE A 154 -8.01 -14.55 -8.38
N VAL A 155 -8.40 -15.49 -9.24
CA VAL A 155 -9.81 -15.68 -9.63
C VAL A 155 -10.64 -16.06 -8.40
N VAL A 156 -10.15 -17.02 -7.60
CA VAL A 156 -10.84 -17.44 -6.37
C VAL A 156 -10.89 -16.31 -5.34
N ILE A 157 -9.81 -15.55 -5.20
CA ILE A 157 -9.73 -14.40 -4.29
C ILE A 157 -10.77 -13.33 -4.69
N LEU A 158 -10.85 -12.98 -5.98
CA LEU A 158 -11.87 -12.04 -6.46
C LEU A 158 -13.28 -12.54 -6.19
N CYS A 159 -13.58 -13.83 -6.44
CA CYS A 159 -14.88 -14.39 -6.09
C CYS A 159 -15.19 -14.33 -4.58
N LYS A 160 -14.20 -14.50 -3.71
CA LYS A 160 -14.37 -14.33 -2.26
C LYS A 160 -14.68 -12.87 -1.91
N LEU A 161 -13.96 -11.93 -2.49
CA LEU A 161 -14.21 -10.50 -2.30
C LEU A 161 -15.60 -10.10 -2.84
N GLU A 162 -16.01 -10.64 -3.99
CA GLU A 162 -17.33 -10.40 -4.60
C GLU A 162 -18.47 -10.87 -3.67
N LYS A 163 -18.25 -11.93 -2.90
CA LYS A 163 -19.19 -12.39 -1.86
C LYS A 163 -19.29 -11.45 -0.67
N ILE A 164 -18.28 -10.63 -0.42
CA ILE A 164 -18.19 -9.74 0.74
C ILE A 164 -18.68 -8.34 0.37
N PHE A 165 -18.06 -7.73 -0.63
CA PHE A 165 -18.26 -6.32 -1.01
C PHE A 165 -19.45 -6.14 -1.96
N PRO A 166 -20.03 -4.92 -2.04
CA PRO A 166 -21.13 -4.64 -2.94
C PRO A 166 -20.64 -4.54 -4.40
N PRO A 167 -21.53 -4.71 -5.41
CA PRO A 167 -21.15 -4.67 -6.82
C PRO A 167 -20.38 -3.40 -7.23
N GLY A 168 -20.72 -2.24 -6.66
CA GLY A 168 -20.04 -0.96 -6.93
C GLY A 168 -18.57 -0.91 -6.49
N PHE A 169 -18.09 -1.89 -5.74
CA PHE A 169 -16.68 -2.07 -5.39
C PHE A 169 -15.85 -2.58 -6.57
N PHE A 170 -16.43 -3.42 -7.43
CA PHE A 170 -15.71 -4.08 -8.53
C PHE A 170 -15.77 -3.21 -9.78
N ASP A 171 -14.92 -2.18 -9.80
CA ASP A 171 -14.69 -1.42 -11.02
C ASP A 171 -13.65 -2.12 -11.90
N SER A 172 -13.37 -1.53 -13.07
CA SER A 172 -12.42 -2.12 -14.01
C SER A 172 -11.05 -2.43 -13.38
N ILE A 173 -10.62 -1.68 -12.35
CA ILE A 173 -9.31 -1.81 -11.76
C ILE A 173 -9.18 -3.08 -10.90
N GLU A 174 -10.21 -3.44 -10.13
CA GLU A 174 -10.22 -4.68 -9.35
C GLU A 174 -10.00 -5.89 -10.26
N HIS A 175 -10.71 -5.91 -11.40
CA HIS A 175 -10.63 -6.99 -12.38
C HIS A 175 -9.28 -7.05 -13.09
N LEU A 176 -8.53 -5.95 -13.22
CA LEU A 176 -7.19 -5.99 -13.82
C LEU A 176 -6.20 -6.85 -13.02
N SER A 177 -6.50 -7.16 -11.75
CA SER A 177 -5.67 -8.00 -10.89
C SER A 177 -5.47 -9.40 -11.48
N ILE A 178 -6.44 -9.93 -12.23
CA ILE A 178 -6.33 -11.26 -12.88
C ILE A 178 -5.18 -11.34 -13.89
N HIS A 179 -4.83 -10.20 -14.50
CA HIS A 179 -3.78 -10.15 -15.51
C HIS A 179 -2.39 -9.95 -14.92
N LEU A 180 -2.28 -9.66 -13.63
CA LEU A 180 -1.00 -9.29 -13.03
C LEU A 180 -0.03 -10.47 -13.06
N ALA A 181 -0.46 -11.66 -12.63
CA ALA A 181 0.40 -12.84 -12.57
C ALA A 181 0.93 -13.23 -13.97
N TYR A 182 0.07 -13.20 -14.99
CA TYR A 182 0.49 -13.40 -16.38
C TYR A 182 1.50 -12.33 -16.85
N LYS A 183 1.26 -11.06 -16.53
CA LYS A 183 2.19 -9.97 -16.86
C LYS A 183 3.55 -10.17 -16.19
N ALA A 184 3.58 -10.62 -14.94
CA ALA A 184 4.83 -10.94 -14.24
C ALA A 184 5.53 -12.17 -14.84
N LYS A 185 4.77 -13.18 -15.28
CA LYS A 185 5.29 -14.37 -15.96
C LYS A 185 6.02 -14.03 -17.26
N VAL A 186 5.46 -13.13 -18.07
CA VAL A 186 6.03 -12.75 -19.38
C VAL A 186 7.02 -11.59 -19.29
N GLY A 187 6.69 -10.57 -18.49
CA GLY A 187 7.47 -9.33 -18.35
C GLY A 187 8.55 -9.38 -17.28
N GLY A 188 8.62 -10.45 -16.50
CA GLY A 188 9.55 -10.58 -15.39
C GLY A 188 9.14 -9.76 -14.16
N ARG A 189 10.14 -9.28 -13.42
CA ARG A 189 9.92 -8.65 -12.11
C ARG A 189 9.03 -7.42 -12.21
N VAL A 190 7.97 -7.44 -11.41
CA VAL A 190 6.95 -6.39 -11.32
C VAL A 190 7.53 -5.00 -11.01
N GLN A 191 8.65 -4.94 -10.27
CA GLN A 191 9.34 -3.69 -9.93
C GLN A 191 9.64 -2.82 -11.16
N TYR A 192 9.99 -3.41 -12.31
CA TYR A 192 10.30 -2.64 -13.51
C TYR A 192 9.07 -2.28 -14.36
N CYS A 193 7.93 -2.89 -14.07
CA CYS A 193 6.66 -2.64 -14.76
C CYS A 193 5.75 -1.65 -14.01
N TRP A 194 6.11 -1.29 -12.78
CA TRP A 194 5.37 -0.37 -11.93
C TRP A 194 5.92 1.06 -12.04
N MET A 195 5.05 2.05 -11.80
CA MET A 195 5.41 3.46 -11.97
C MET A 195 6.19 4.03 -10.78
N HIS A 196 6.00 3.48 -9.57
CA HIS A 196 6.55 4.10 -8.37
C HIS A 196 8.09 4.23 -8.35
N PRO A 197 8.92 3.34 -8.93
CA PRO A 197 10.37 3.55 -8.95
C PRO A 197 10.74 4.74 -9.83
N PHE A 198 10.06 4.89 -10.97
CA PHE A 198 10.24 6.01 -11.88
C PHE A 198 9.76 7.33 -11.23
N GLU A 199 8.60 7.32 -10.57
CA GLU A 199 8.10 8.49 -9.83
C GLU A 199 9.06 8.93 -8.72
N ARG A 200 9.63 7.97 -7.97
CA ARG A 200 10.63 8.25 -6.93
C ARG A 200 11.90 8.86 -7.53
N PHE A 201 12.39 8.30 -8.63
CA PHE A 201 13.56 8.82 -9.32
C PHE A 201 13.32 10.23 -9.87
N LEU A 202 12.18 10.47 -10.52
CA LEU A 202 11.79 11.78 -11.00
C LEU A 202 11.65 12.80 -9.85
N HIS A 203 11.11 12.38 -8.71
CA HIS A 203 11.04 13.23 -7.52
C HIS A 203 12.44 13.61 -7.00
N HIS A 204 13.39 12.67 -7.02
CA HIS A 204 14.80 12.96 -6.69
C HIS A 204 15.42 13.97 -7.66
N LEU A 205 15.24 13.78 -8.97
CA LEU A 205 15.71 14.74 -9.97
C LEU A 205 15.06 16.12 -9.82
N LYS A 206 13.76 16.18 -9.50
CA LYS A 206 13.04 17.44 -9.27
C LYS A 206 13.62 18.26 -8.13
N LYS A 207 14.17 17.61 -7.09
CA LYS A 207 14.86 18.30 -5.98
C LYS A 207 16.19 18.93 -6.40
N LYS A 208 16.79 18.48 -7.50
CA LYS A 208 18.04 19.03 -8.05
C LYS A 208 17.82 20.30 -8.88
N VAL A 209 16.59 20.57 -9.29
CA VAL A 209 16.24 21.74 -10.10
C VAL A 209 16.20 22.99 -9.22
N LYS A 210 17.30 23.74 -9.19
CA LYS A 210 17.41 25.06 -8.57
C LYS A 210 17.01 26.18 -9.53
N ASN A 211 17.36 26.05 -10.82
CA ASN A 211 16.95 26.98 -11.87
C ASN A 211 15.95 26.33 -12.83
N ARG A 212 14.71 26.83 -12.85
CA ARG A 212 13.65 26.32 -13.73
C ARG A 212 13.79 26.75 -15.19
N ALA A 213 14.57 27.80 -15.49
CA ALA A 213 14.85 28.22 -16.87
C ALA A 213 15.84 27.27 -17.57
N HIS A 214 16.68 26.56 -16.79
CA HIS A 214 17.68 25.63 -17.28
C HIS A 214 17.68 24.35 -16.45
N VAL A 215 16.60 23.57 -16.59
CA VAL A 215 16.35 22.36 -15.78
C VAL A 215 17.48 21.34 -15.92
N GLU A 216 17.91 21.08 -17.16
CA GLU A 216 18.94 20.09 -17.48
C GLU A 216 20.29 20.47 -16.87
N ALA A 217 20.74 21.71 -17.11
CA ALA A 217 21.99 22.24 -16.55
C ALA A 217 21.98 22.20 -15.01
N SER A 218 20.85 22.57 -14.40
CA SER A 218 20.70 22.53 -12.94
C SER A 218 20.78 21.12 -12.37
N ILE A 219 20.25 20.11 -13.08
CA ILE A 219 20.35 18.72 -12.67
C ILE A 219 21.79 18.22 -12.80
N VAL A 220 22.47 18.53 -13.90
CA VAL A 220 23.87 18.15 -14.14
C VAL A 220 24.79 18.75 -13.08
N GLU A 221 24.66 20.06 -12.81
CA GLU A 221 25.45 20.73 -11.77
C GLU A 221 25.29 20.07 -10.40
N ALA A 222 24.04 19.81 -10.00
CA ALA A 222 23.77 19.13 -8.73
C ALA A 222 24.28 17.68 -8.70
N TYR A 223 24.32 16.99 -9.85
CA TYR A 223 24.91 15.65 -9.97
C TYR A 223 26.43 15.70 -9.80
N LEU A 224 27.11 16.64 -10.46
CA LEU A 224 28.56 16.84 -10.32
C LEU A 224 28.97 17.15 -8.89
N VAL A 225 28.21 18.00 -8.20
CA VAL A 225 28.45 18.29 -6.76
C VAL A 225 28.27 17.04 -5.91
N GLU A 226 27.24 16.24 -6.16
CA GLU A 226 26.99 14.98 -5.46
C GLU A 226 28.10 13.95 -5.68
N GLU A 227 28.55 13.74 -6.91
CA GLU A 227 29.63 12.82 -7.23
C GLU A 227 30.95 13.28 -6.63
N THR A 228 31.31 14.55 -6.79
CA THR A 228 32.55 15.11 -6.22
C THR A 228 32.55 14.99 -4.70
N SER A 229 31.45 15.30 -4.03
CA SER A 229 31.32 15.16 -2.57
C SER A 229 31.44 13.71 -2.14
N THR A 230 30.85 12.78 -2.90
CA THR A 230 30.92 11.34 -2.62
C THR A 230 32.34 10.82 -2.83
N PHE A 231 33.04 11.26 -3.86
CA PHE A 231 34.43 10.90 -4.12
C PHE A 231 35.36 11.44 -3.01
N CYS A 232 35.22 12.71 -2.64
CA CYS A 232 35.97 13.31 -1.52
C CYS A 232 35.72 12.57 -0.20
N SER A 233 34.49 12.07 0.02
CA SER A 233 34.13 11.36 1.25
C SER A 233 34.96 10.09 1.50
N LEU A 234 35.54 9.49 0.45
CA LEU A 234 36.40 8.30 0.57
C LEU A 234 37.77 8.61 1.18
N TYR A 235 38.18 9.88 1.20
CA TYR A 235 39.45 10.36 1.75
C TYR A 235 39.31 10.96 3.15
N PHE A 236 38.08 11.07 3.66
CA PHE A 236 37.85 11.55 5.03
C PHE A 236 38.00 10.41 6.04
N ASP A 237 38.44 10.77 7.24
CA ASP A 237 38.47 9.84 8.36
C ASP A 237 37.06 9.35 8.73
N GLN A 238 36.97 8.15 9.29
CA GLN A 238 35.70 7.48 9.61
C GLN A 238 34.76 8.29 10.51
N HIS A 239 35.31 9.20 11.32
CA HIS A 239 34.55 10.04 12.26
C HIS A 239 33.91 11.26 11.58
N VAL A 240 34.31 11.60 10.35
CA VAL A 240 33.72 12.72 9.60
C VAL A 240 32.38 12.28 9.03
N GLU A 241 31.32 13.01 9.35
CA GLU A 241 29.98 12.71 8.83
C GLU A 241 29.90 13.05 7.33
N THR A 242 29.54 12.05 6.54
CA THR A 242 29.39 12.11 5.09
C THR A 242 28.06 11.47 4.72
N ARG A 243 27.64 11.59 3.46
CA ARG A 243 26.43 10.90 3.00
C ARG A 243 26.47 9.38 3.13
N LEU A 244 27.66 8.77 3.18
CA LEU A 244 27.81 7.31 3.20
C LEU A 244 27.74 6.72 4.62
N ASN A 245 28.20 7.45 5.64
CA ASN A 245 28.27 6.99 7.03
C ASN A 245 27.31 7.73 7.98
N ARG A 246 26.54 8.70 7.47
CA ARG A 246 25.49 9.38 8.23
C ARG A 246 24.48 8.38 8.77
N VAL A 247 24.26 8.43 10.08
CA VAL A 247 23.28 7.61 10.78
C VAL A 247 21.88 7.89 10.22
N LEU A 248 21.12 6.82 9.98
CA LEU A 248 19.75 6.90 9.49
C LEU A 248 18.85 7.60 10.50
N ARG A 249 17.76 8.23 10.05
CA ARG A 249 16.88 9.06 10.90
C ARG A 249 16.20 8.26 12.01
N ASN A 250 15.93 6.98 11.74
CA ASN A 250 15.39 6.03 12.71
C ASN A 250 16.47 4.99 13.03
N ASP A 251 17.49 5.41 13.79
CA ASP A 251 18.46 4.48 14.38
C ASP A 251 17.82 3.84 15.62
N ASP A 252 17.67 2.51 15.61
CA ASP A 252 17.15 1.73 16.73
C ASP A 252 18.27 1.32 17.71
N GLY A 253 19.50 1.79 17.50
CA GLY A 253 20.65 1.47 18.34
C GLY A 253 21.19 0.04 18.12
N GLY A 254 20.77 -0.63 17.05
CA GLY A 254 21.31 -1.92 16.67
C GLY A 254 22.78 -1.82 16.24
N PHE A 255 23.60 -2.82 16.57
CA PHE A 255 24.98 -2.90 16.08
C PHE A 255 25.00 -2.95 14.55
N VAL A 256 25.29 -1.82 13.91
CA VAL A 256 25.60 -1.75 12.48
C VAL A 256 27.04 -2.22 12.31
N ASN A 257 27.22 -3.37 11.65
CA ASN A 257 28.55 -3.85 11.29
C ASN A 257 29.28 -2.73 10.50
N PRO A 258 30.59 -2.49 10.69
CA PRO A 258 31.35 -1.45 9.97
C PRO A 258 31.23 -1.47 8.43
N LYS A 259 30.65 -2.53 7.84
CA LYS A 259 30.23 -2.61 6.43
C LYS A 259 28.81 -2.07 6.13
N GLY A 260 28.16 -1.35 7.06
CA GLY A 260 26.85 -0.72 6.86
C GLY A 260 25.67 -1.70 6.73
N ARG A 261 25.82 -2.97 7.12
CA ARG A 261 24.74 -3.97 7.08
C ARG A 261 24.15 -4.16 8.48
N LEU A 262 22.84 -4.00 8.60
CA LEU A 262 22.07 -4.43 9.78
C LEU A 262 22.25 -5.94 9.97
N SER A 263 22.50 -6.38 11.20
CA SER A 263 22.76 -7.79 11.57
C SER A 263 21.63 -8.75 11.17
N ILE A 264 20.40 -8.26 11.05
CA ILE A 264 19.25 -9.05 10.60
C ILE A 264 19.39 -9.54 9.14
N PHE A 265 20.26 -8.93 8.33
CA PHE A 265 20.51 -9.33 6.93
C PHE A 265 21.84 -10.09 6.73
N THR A 266 22.51 -10.52 7.81
CA THR A 266 23.75 -11.32 7.70
C THR A 266 23.51 -12.83 7.73
N HIS A 267 22.27 -13.28 7.92
CA HIS A 267 21.93 -14.69 7.88
C HIS A 267 21.52 -15.08 6.45
N SER A 268 22.27 -16.00 5.86
CA SER A 268 21.87 -16.68 4.63
C SER A 268 20.65 -17.55 4.92
N GLY A 269 19.51 -17.19 4.34
CA GLY A 269 18.36 -18.10 4.17
C GLY A 269 18.59 -19.04 3.00
#